data_AF-A0A8T3R4X3-F1
#
_entry.id   AF-A0A8T3R4X3-F1
#
_cell.length_a   1.000
_cell.length_b   1.000
_cell.length_c   1.000
_cell.angle_alpha   90.00
_cell.angle_beta   90.00
_cell.angle_gamma   90.00
#
_symmetry.space_group_name_H-M   'P 1'
#
loop_
_entity.id
_entity.type
_entity.pdbx_description
1 polymer ?
#
loop_
_entity_poly.entity_id
_entity_poly.type
_entity_poly.pdbx_seq_one_letter_code
_entity_poly.pdbx_strand_id
1 'polypeptide(L)'
;LNPGDGGLLGGLRREWAEELVADFVPEFQLMALLNDDSTDVGSVHIGAVYLAEASGRPVTIRETDKLRGGFVDAGEVATVADRLETWSRFIFEHLEAAAIP
;
A
#
# COMPACT_ATOMS: atom_id res chain seq x y z
N LEU A 1 -3.87 4.17 13.51
CA LEU A 1 -4.96 3.31 14.02
C LEU A 1 -5.81 4.11 14.97
N ASN A 2 -7.10 4.20 14.68
CA ASN A 2 -8.06 4.90 15.52
C ASN A 2 -8.60 3.96 16.60
N PRO A 3 -8.92 4.45 17.81
CA PRO A 3 -9.48 3.63 18.89
C PRO A 3 -10.75 2.84 18.52
N GLY A 4 -11.48 3.26 17.48
CA GLY A 4 -12.68 2.57 16.97
C GLY A 4 -12.42 1.50 15.90
N ASP A 5 -11.18 1.33 15.44
CA ASP A 5 -10.85 0.45 14.32
C ASP A 5 -10.90 -1.04 14.69
N GLY A 6 -10.95 -1.42 15.98
CA GLY A 6 -10.98 -2.82 16.39
C GLY A 6 -9.69 -3.60 16.05
N GLY A 7 -8.57 -2.90 15.85
CA GLY A 7 -7.25 -3.46 15.53
C GLY A 7 -6.78 -3.14 14.12
N LEU A 8 -5.67 -3.75 13.70
CA LEU A 8 -5.02 -3.48 12.40
C LEU A 8 -5.96 -3.71 11.22
N LEU A 9 -6.65 -4.84 11.18
CA LEU A 9 -7.50 -5.21 10.05
C LEU A 9 -8.73 -4.31 9.89
N GLY A 10 -9.33 -3.84 11.00
CA GLY A 10 -10.46 -2.93 10.88
C GLY A 10 -10.02 -1.53 10.46
N GLY A 11 -8.83 -1.08 10.89
CA GLY A 11 -8.22 0.14 10.39
C GLY A 11 -7.92 0.06 8.89
N LEU A 12 -7.28 -1.03 8.46
CA LEU A 12 -6.99 -1.30 7.04
C LEU A 12 -8.26 -1.34 6.17
N ARG A 13 -9.35 -1.95 6.67
CA ARG A 13 -10.65 -1.96 5.97
C ARG A 13 -11.26 -0.57 5.87
N ARG A 14 -11.12 0.26 6.90
CA ARG A 14 -11.58 1.65 6.88
C ARG A 14 -10.79 2.45 5.86
N GLU A 15 -9.45 2.40 5.88
CA GLU A 15 -8.58 3.07 4.89
C GLU A 15 -8.89 2.64 3.46
N TRP A 16 -9.06 1.32 3.21
CA TRP A 16 -9.49 0.80 1.89
C TRP A 16 -10.78 1.47 1.40
N ALA A 17 -11.77 1.62 2.29
CA ALA A 17 -13.04 2.25 1.93
C ALA A 17 -12.92 3.78 1.79
N GLU A 18 -12.03 4.43 2.53
CA GLU A 18 -11.81 5.88 2.45
C GLU A 18 -11.07 6.27 1.16
N GLU A 19 -10.01 5.54 0.79
CA GLU A 19 -9.12 5.93 -0.31
C GLU A 19 -9.51 5.35 -1.68
N LEU A 20 -10.17 4.20 -1.71
CA LEU A 20 -10.46 3.45 -2.94
C LEU A 20 -11.96 3.29 -3.19
N VAL A 21 -12.33 3.24 -4.47
CA VAL A 21 -13.64 2.85 -4.96
C VAL A 21 -13.52 1.42 -5.48
N ALA A 22 -14.14 0.50 -4.76
CA ALA A 22 -14.28 -0.91 -5.11
C ALA A 22 -15.61 -1.45 -4.57
N ASP A 23 -16.22 -2.41 -5.27
CA ASP A 23 -17.45 -3.09 -4.83
C ASP A 23 -17.17 -4.33 -3.96
N PHE A 24 -15.92 -4.48 -3.53
CA PHE A 24 -15.44 -5.58 -2.71
C PHE A 24 -14.42 -5.12 -1.67
N VAL A 25 -14.19 -5.98 -0.68
CA VAL A 25 -13.05 -5.90 0.25
C VAL A 25 -12.18 -7.14 0.01
N PRO A 26 -10.89 -6.98 -0.32
CA PRO A 26 -10.02 -8.13 -0.56
C PRO A 26 -9.70 -8.87 0.74
N GLU A 27 -9.18 -10.09 0.59
CA GLU A 27 -8.43 -10.72 1.67
C GLU A 27 -7.10 -9.98 1.82
N PHE A 28 -6.77 -9.59 3.06
CA PHE A 28 -5.53 -8.89 3.36
C PHE A 28 -4.53 -9.88 3.96
N GLN A 29 -3.45 -10.16 3.24
CA GLN A 29 -2.38 -11.02 3.71
C GLN A 29 -1.25 -10.16 4.27
N LEU A 30 -0.93 -10.32 5.57
CA LEU A 30 0.22 -9.64 6.16
C LEU A 30 1.51 -10.21 5.56
N MET A 31 2.28 -9.36 4.88
CA MET A 31 3.53 -9.74 4.21
C MET A 31 4.74 -9.43 5.07
N ALA A 32 4.76 -8.25 5.69
CA ALA A 32 5.93 -7.77 6.43
C ALA A 32 5.58 -6.70 7.47
N LEU A 33 6.53 -6.46 8.37
CA LEU A 33 6.61 -5.22 9.13
C LEU A 33 7.71 -4.36 8.52
N LEU A 34 7.46 -3.06 8.38
CA LEU A 34 8.39 -2.08 7.85
C LEU A 34 8.79 -1.11 8.96
N ASN A 35 10.09 -1.00 9.19
CA ASN A 35 10.69 0.00 10.08
C ASN A 35 11.67 0.84 9.26
N ASP A 36 11.49 2.15 9.24
CA ASP A 36 12.32 3.10 8.49
C ASP A 36 12.78 4.24 9.39
N ASP A 37 13.97 4.10 9.98
CA ASP A 37 14.55 5.13 10.84
C ASP A 37 15.25 6.25 10.05
N SER A 38 15.18 6.25 8.71
CA SER A 38 15.92 7.22 7.87
C SER A 38 15.22 8.58 7.70
N THR A 39 13.96 8.69 8.13
CA THR A 39 13.17 9.92 8.04
C THR A 39 12.54 10.28 9.39
N ASP A 40 12.30 11.57 9.64
CA ASP A 40 11.66 12.03 10.89
C ASP A 40 10.32 11.34 11.13
N VAL A 41 9.50 11.21 10.07
CA VAL A 41 8.21 10.52 10.14
C VAL A 41 8.42 9.03 10.34
N GLY A 42 9.29 8.39 9.56
CA GLY A 42 9.51 6.94 9.64
C GLY A 42 10.03 6.50 11.02
N SER A 43 10.91 7.28 11.65
CA SER A 43 11.52 6.97 12.96
C SER A 43 10.53 6.85 14.12
N VAL A 44 9.28 7.28 13.93
CA VAL A 44 8.21 7.20 14.92
C VAL A 44 7.02 6.34 14.45
N HIS A 45 7.14 5.65 13.32
CA HIS A 45 6.10 4.79 12.76
C HIS A 45 6.63 3.40 12.40
N ILE A 46 5.84 2.37 12.74
CA ILE A 46 6.02 1.03 12.19
C ILE A 46 4.88 0.77 11.19
N GLY A 47 5.25 0.37 9.98
CA GLY A 47 4.33 -0.06 8.94
C GLY A 47 4.01 -1.55 9.06
N ALA A 48 2.76 -1.92 8.84
CA ALA A 48 2.35 -3.31 8.58
C ALA A 48 1.94 -3.40 7.10
N VAL A 49 2.70 -4.16 6.31
CA VAL A 49 2.54 -4.24 4.86
C VAL A 49 1.63 -5.42 4.53
N TYR A 50 0.52 -5.16 3.85
CA TYR A 50 -0.44 -6.17 3.43
C TYR A 50 -0.50 -6.28 1.91
N LEU A 51 -0.62 -7.51 1.41
CA LEU A 51 -1.01 -7.79 0.03
C LEU A 51 -2.53 -7.80 -0.07
N ALA A 52 -3.07 -7.12 -1.09
CA ALA A 52 -4.48 -7.00 -1.37
C ALA A 52 -4.74 -7.26 -2.86
N GLU A 53 -5.37 -8.38 -3.18
CA GLU A 53 -5.57 -8.82 -4.56
C GLU A 53 -6.90 -8.36 -5.14
N ALA A 54 -6.85 -7.57 -6.22
CA ALA A 54 -8.04 -7.17 -6.95
C ALA A 54 -8.60 -8.32 -7.80
N SER A 55 -7.77 -9.29 -8.21
CA SER A 55 -8.19 -10.45 -9.02
C SER A 55 -8.99 -10.06 -10.27
N GLY A 56 -8.58 -8.97 -10.94
CA GLY A 56 -9.24 -8.43 -12.13
C GLY A 56 -10.53 -7.64 -11.87
N ARG A 57 -10.94 -7.46 -10.61
CA ARG A 57 -12.10 -6.63 -10.25
C ARG A 57 -11.74 -5.14 -10.33
N PRO A 58 -12.69 -4.26 -10.69
CA PRO A 58 -12.42 -2.82 -10.78
C PRO A 58 -12.04 -2.20 -9.43
N VAL A 59 -10.95 -1.43 -9.42
CA VAL A 59 -10.54 -0.59 -8.29
C VAL A 59 -10.04 0.74 -8.86
N THR A 60 -10.51 1.86 -8.33
CA THR A 60 -10.02 3.20 -8.68
C THR A 60 -9.78 4.04 -7.44
N ILE A 61 -8.90 5.04 -7.51
CA ILE A 61 -8.71 5.99 -6.40
C ILE A 61 -9.93 6.90 -6.23
N ARG A 62 -10.19 7.35 -5.00
CA ARG A 62 -11.30 8.26 -4.68
C ARG A 62 -10.94 9.74 -4.88
N GLU A 63 -9.76 10.18 -4.42
CA GLU A 63 -9.29 11.56 -4.62
C GLU A 63 -8.67 11.73 -6.00
N THR A 64 -9.37 12.39 -6.92
CA THR A 64 -8.87 12.61 -8.31
C THR A 64 -8.48 14.05 -8.61
N ASP A 65 -8.73 14.97 -7.67
CA ASP A 65 -8.40 16.40 -7.83
C ASP A 65 -6.89 16.67 -7.73
N LYS A 66 -6.20 15.93 -6.86
CA LYS A 66 -4.76 16.07 -6.63
C LYS A 66 -3.94 14.86 -7.08
N LEU A 67 -4.56 13.69 -7.11
CA LEU A 67 -3.88 12.43 -7.37
C LEU A 67 -4.33 11.81 -8.69
N ARG A 68 -3.44 11.00 -9.26
CA ARG A 68 -3.72 10.07 -10.34
C ARG A 68 -3.26 8.70 -9.88
N GLY A 69 -4.06 7.68 -10.15
CA GLY A 69 -3.78 6.33 -9.71
C GLY A 69 -4.39 5.30 -10.64
N GLY A 70 -3.72 4.17 -10.76
CA GLY A 70 -4.13 3.04 -11.57
C GLY A 70 -3.15 1.89 -11.39
N PHE A 71 -3.54 0.71 -11.87
CA PHE A 71 -2.64 -0.43 -11.96
C PHE A 71 -1.66 -0.22 -13.11
N VAL A 72 -0.40 -0.57 -12.86
CA VAL A 72 0.71 -0.54 -13.81
C VAL A 72 1.56 -1.80 -13.58
N ASP A 73 2.29 -2.22 -14.60
CA ASP A 73 3.19 -3.37 -14.44
C ASP A 73 4.43 -2.99 -13.61
N ALA A 74 5.06 -3.97 -12.95
CA ALA A 74 6.25 -3.74 -12.12
C ALA A 74 7.38 -3.02 -12.88
N GLY A 75 7.52 -3.31 -14.18
CA GLY A 75 8.50 -2.62 -15.04
C GLY A 75 8.23 -1.12 -15.19
N GLU A 76 6.97 -0.68 -15.18
CA GLU A 76 6.62 0.74 -15.21
C GLU A 76 6.95 1.41 -13.86
N VAL A 77 6.69 0.73 -12.75
CA VAL A 77 7.09 1.20 -11.41
C VAL A 77 8.61 1.36 -11.33
N ALA A 78 9.37 0.41 -11.88
CA ALA A 78 10.83 0.47 -11.92
C ALA A 78 11.35 1.74 -12.62
N THR A 79 10.65 2.24 -13.64
CA THR A 79 11.05 3.48 -14.34
C THR A 79 10.93 4.75 -13.49
N VAL A 80 10.23 4.67 -12.37
CA VAL A 80 9.98 5.79 -11.47
C VAL A 80 10.44 5.53 -10.04
N ALA A 81 11.19 4.44 -9.82
CA ALA A 81 11.61 3.96 -8.50
C ALA A 81 12.44 4.98 -7.71
N ASP A 82 13.19 5.83 -8.39
CA ASP A 82 13.99 6.92 -7.81
C ASP A 82 13.12 8.08 -7.26
N ARG A 83 11.86 8.17 -7.70
CA ARG A 83 10.89 9.18 -7.26
C ARG A 83 9.91 8.64 -6.22
N LEU A 84 9.98 7.34 -5.90
CA LEU A 84 9.17 6.75 -4.84
C LEU A 84 9.62 7.27 -3.48
N GLU A 85 8.67 7.45 -2.58
CA GLU A 85 8.96 7.71 -1.16
C GLU A 85 9.56 6.47 -0.50
N THR A 86 10.27 6.65 0.61
CA THR A 86 11.13 5.61 1.20
C THR A 86 10.40 4.28 1.45
N TRP A 87 9.18 4.32 1.99
CA TRP A 87 8.38 3.12 2.26
C TRP A 87 7.98 2.41 0.97
N SER A 88 7.44 3.14 0.00
CA SER A 88 7.05 2.58 -1.30
C SER A 88 8.25 1.99 -2.06
N ARG A 89 9.42 2.63 -1.95
CA ARG A 89 10.67 2.13 -2.55
C ARG A 89 11.13 0.83 -1.88
N PHE A 90 11.16 0.76 -0.55
CA PHE A 90 11.56 -0.46 0.16
C PHE A 90 10.64 -1.64 -0.16
N ILE A 91 9.32 -1.39 -0.23
CA ILE A 91 8.35 -2.41 -0.61
C ILE A 91 8.61 -2.90 -2.03
N PHE A 92 8.78 -1.98 -2.99
CA PHE A 92 9.05 -2.33 -4.38
C PHE A 92 10.36 -3.15 -4.55
N GLU A 93 11.45 -2.69 -3.95
CA GLU A 93 12.74 -3.39 -3.98
C GLU A 93 12.66 -4.79 -3.34
N HIS A 94 11.87 -4.93 -2.26
CA HIS A 94 11.65 -6.23 -1.63
C HIS A 94 10.86 -7.19 -2.53
N LEU A 95 9.80 -6.72 -3.19
CA LEU A 95 8.99 -7.54 -4.10
C LEU A 95 9.82 -8.00 -5.32
N GLU A 96 10.59 -7.11 -5.93
CA GLU A 96 11.51 -7.43 -7.02
C GLU A 96 12.55 -8.48 -6.61
N ALA A 97 13.15 -8.33 -5.43
CA ALA A 97 14.16 -9.28 -4.94
C ALA A 97 13.57 -10.64 -4.56
N ALA A 98 12.35 -10.67 -4.02
CA ALA A 98 11.67 -11.88 -3.60
C ALA A 98 10.99 -12.63 -4.76
N ALA A 99 10.96 -12.04 -5.96
CA ALA A 99 10.22 -12.54 -7.13
C ALA A 99 8.75 -12.87 -6.77
N ILE A 100 8.18 -12.10 -5.86
CA ILE A 100 6.76 -12.19 -5.51
C ILE A 100 6.02 -11.47 -6.65
N PRO A 101 5.11 -12.17 -7.35
CA PRO A 101 4.41 -11.61 -8.51
C PRO A 101 3.59 -10.37 -8.16
#